data_AF-A0A1C5IJS0-F1
#
_entry.id   AF-A0A1C5IJS0-F1
#
_cell.length_a   1.000
_cell.length_b   1.000
_cell.length_c   1.000
_cell.angle_alpha   90.00
_cell.angle_beta   90.00
_cell.angle_gamma   90.00
#
_symmetry.space_group_name_H-M   'P 1'
#
loop_
_entity.id
_entity.type
_entity.pdbx_description
1 polymer ?
#
loop_
_entity_poly.entity_id
_entity_poly.type
_entity_poly.pdbx_seq_one_letter_code
_entity_poly.pdbx_strand_id
1 'polypeptide(L)'
;MRSYLRAEDDLAAEAEVLLERGWLARGQEGRLSITDAGEEARVRLKQHAPAIRARIHRDIDDADYVTALKVLGQMIRNTGEHSV
;
A
#
# COMPACT_ATOMS: atom_id res chain seq x y z
N MET A 1 -10.02 4.13 -1.01
CA MET A 1 -8.62 4.18 -0.53
C MET A 1 -8.42 5.12 0.67
N ARG A 2 -9.27 6.14 0.92
CA ARG A 2 -9.17 7.00 2.13
C ARG A 2 -9.43 6.30 3.47
N SER A 3 -10.10 5.15 3.47
CA SER A 3 -10.53 4.43 4.68
C SER A 3 -9.42 3.69 5.45
N TYR A 4 -8.17 3.76 4.99
CA TYR A 4 -7.03 3.06 5.60
C TYR A 4 -5.93 4.00 6.09
N LEU A 5 -6.04 5.30 5.79
CA LEU A 5 -5.11 6.30 6.28
C LEU A 5 -5.52 6.67 7.68
N ARG A 6 -4.65 6.38 8.64
CA ARG A 6 -4.84 6.80 10.02
C ARG A 6 -4.42 8.26 10.18
N ALA A 7 -4.84 8.88 11.27
CA ALA A 7 -4.48 10.27 11.55
C ALA A 7 -2.95 10.46 11.68
N GLU A 8 -2.24 9.40 12.08
CA GLU A 8 -0.79 9.35 12.17
C GLU A 8 -0.07 9.13 10.82
N ASP A 9 -0.77 8.78 9.74
CA ASP A 9 -0.15 8.58 8.43
C ASP A 9 0.04 9.92 7.71
N ASP A 10 1.26 10.45 7.70
CA ASP A 10 1.60 11.67 6.96
C ASP A 10 2.01 11.35 5.52
N LEU A 11 1.00 11.19 4.65
CA LEU A 11 1.22 10.98 3.22
C LEU A 11 1.99 12.11 2.54
N ALA A 12 1.94 13.34 3.06
CA ALA A 12 2.66 14.45 2.47
C ALA A 12 4.15 14.29 2.75
N ALA A 13 4.54 13.98 4.00
CA ALA A 13 5.91 13.69 4.36
C ALA A 13 6.47 12.49 3.58
N GLU A 14 5.71 11.40 3.46
CA GLU A 14 6.13 10.24 2.68
C GLU A 14 6.28 10.55 1.18
N ALA A 15 5.41 11.40 0.62
CA ALA A 15 5.54 11.86 -0.76
C ALA A 15 6.80 12.69 -0.99
N GLU A 16 7.20 13.55 -0.04
CA GLU A 16 8.44 14.31 -0.12
C GLU A 16 9.67 13.40 -0.19
N VAL A 17 9.72 12.35 0.63
CA VAL A 17 10.82 11.36 0.58
C VAL A 17 10.93 10.72 -0.81
N LEU A 18 9.80 10.43 -1.46
CA LEU A 18 9.79 9.85 -2.79
C LEU A 18 10.14 10.86 -3.90
N LEU A 19 9.84 12.15 -3.68
CA LEU A 19 10.28 13.24 -4.56
C LEU A 19 11.79 13.47 -4.46
N GLU A 20 12.36 13.49 -3.25
CA GLU A 20 13.80 13.61 -3.01
C GLU A 20 14.59 12.47 -3.66
N ARG A 21 14.02 11.26 -3.69
CA ARG A 21 14.59 10.08 -4.38
C ARG A 21 14.43 10.11 -5.90
N GLY A 22 13.70 11.10 -6.44
CA GLY A 22 13.36 11.19 -7.85
C GLY A 22 12.42 10.08 -8.35
N TRP A 23 11.71 9.40 -7.43
CA TRP A 23 10.76 8.33 -7.78
C TRP A 23 9.37 8.88 -8.11
N LEU A 24 9.06 10.07 -7.59
CA LEU A 24 7.90 10.86 -7.98
C LEU A 24 8.35 12.16 -8.63
N ALA A 25 7.44 12.76 -9.40
CA ALA A 25 7.55 14.11 -9.93
C ALA A 25 6.25 14.88 -9.63
N ARG A 26 6.38 16.19 -9.38
CA ARG A 26 5.24 17.11 -9.30
C ARG A 26 4.91 17.64 -10.70
N GLY A 27 3.74 17.27 -11.21
CA GLY A 27 3.16 17.80 -12.43
C GLY A 27 2.39 19.12 -12.20
N GLN A 28 1.61 19.53 -13.20
CA GLN A 28 0.73 20.69 -13.08
C GLN A 28 -0.26 20.50 -11.92
N GLU A 29 -0.60 21.62 -11.27
CA GLU A 29 -1.54 21.67 -10.13
C GLU A 29 -1.14 20.80 -8.93
N GLY A 30 0.15 20.45 -8.82
CA GLY A 30 0.66 19.65 -7.71
C GLY A 30 0.33 18.16 -7.80
N ARG A 31 -0.19 17.67 -8.93
CA ARG A 31 -0.44 16.23 -9.14
C ARG A 31 0.89 15.46 -9.14
N LEU A 32 0.98 14.41 -8.34
CA LEU A 32 2.14 13.52 -8.31
C LEU A 32 2.04 12.47 -9.42
N SER A 33 3.14 12.25 -10.15
CA SER A 33 3.28 11.15 -11.11
C SER A 33 4.53 10.33 -10.78
N ILE A 34 4.47 9.02 -11.01
CA ILE A 34 5.64 8.16 -10.90
C ILE A 34 6.60 8.43 -12.06
N THR A 35 7.90 8.45 -11.78
CA THR A 35 8.95 8.57 -12.81
C THR A 35 9.36 7.18 -13.30
N ASP A 36 10.13 7.12 -14.38
CA ASP A 36 10.71 5.84 -14.85
C ASP A 36 11.57 5.18 -13.77
N ALA A 37 12.40 5.97 -13.07
CA ALA A 37 13.21 5.48 -11.95
C ALA A 37 12.33 4.98 -10.78
N GLY A 38 11.21 5.64 -10.52
CA GLY A 38 10.22 5.21 -9.55
C GLY A 38 9.53 3.91 -9.95
N GLU A 39 9.19 3.73 -11.22
CA GLU A 39 8.59 2.49 -11.72
C GLU A 39 9.57 1.33 -11.64
N GLU A 40 10.84 1.53 -12.02
CA GLU A 40 11.88 0.52 -11.83
C GLU A 40 12.04 0.15 -10.36
N ALA A 41 12.05 1.13 -9.45
CA ALA A 41 12.10 0.89 -8.01
C ALA A 41 10.89 0.10 -7.52
N ARG A 42 9.69 0.43 -8.00
CA ARG A 42 8.45 -0.29 -7.69
C ARG A 42 8.52 -1.74 -8.14
N VAL A 43 9.01 -2.01 -9.35
CA VAL A 43 9.20 -3.37 -9.87
C VAL A 43 10.24 -4.13 -9.06
N ARG A 44 11.38 -3.49 -8.75
CA ARG A 44 12.43 -4.08 -7.90
C ARG A 44 11.98 -4.37 -6.47
N LEU A 45 11.02 -3.64 -5.93
CA LEU A 45 10.43 -3.98 -4.63
C LEU A 45 9.41 -5.11 -4.78
N LYS A 46 8.60 -5.07 -5.85
CA LYS A 46 7.55 -6.05 -6.12
C LYS A 46 8.07 -7.47 -6.36
N GLN A 47 9.29 -7.65 -6.86
CA GLN A 47 9.91 -8.98 -7.00
C GLN A 47 10.06 -9.73 -5.66
N HIS A 48 10.04 -9.04 -4.51
CA HIS A 48 10.05 -9.69 -3.19
C HIS A 48 8.65 -10.10 -2.70
N ALA A 49 7.59 -9.56 -3.32
CA ALA A 49 6.22 -9.81 -2.90
C ALA A 49 5.82 -11.30 -2.94
N PRO A 50 6.22 -12.11 -3.94
CA PRO A 50 5.94 -13.55 -3.94
C PRO A 50 6.54 -14.28 -2.74
N ALA A 51 7.79 -13.98 -2.38
CA ALA A 51 8.47 -14.62 -1.25
C ALA A 51 7.81 -14.24 0.09
N ILE A 52 7.44 -12.96 0.25
CA ILE A 52 6.71 -12.49 1.42
C ILE A 52 5.34 -13.17 1.50
N ARG A 53 4.60 -13.24 0.37
CA ARG A 53 3.30 -13.91 0.30
C ARG A 53 3.40 -15.39 0.66
N ALA A 54 4.41 -16.09 0.15
CA ALA A 54 4.65 -17.49 0.49
C ALA A 54 4.91 -17.67 2.00
N ARG A 55 5.66 -16.75 2.62
CA ARG A 55 5.91 -16.81 4.07
C ARG A 55 4.66 -16.51 4.91
N ILE A 56 3.81 -15.59 4.44
CA ILE A 56 2.52 -15.29 5.07
C ILE A 56 1.56 -16.48 4.97
N HIS A 57 1.59 -17.22 3.85
CA HIS A 57 0.69 -18.33 3.56
C HIS A 57 1.15 -19.68 4.12
N ARG A 58 2.41 -19.79 4.53
CA ARG A 58 2.99 -21.06 4.98
C ARG A 58 2.17 -21.67 6.12
N ASP A 59 1.85 -22.95 5.98
CA ASP A 59 1.04 -23.74 6.93
C ASP A 59 -0.42 -23.27 7.07
N ILE A 60 -0.94 -22.52 6.10
CA ILE A 60 -2.35 -22.08 6.01
C ILE A 60 -2.93 -22.61 4.70
N ASP A 61 -4.10 -23.25 4.76
CA ASP A 61 -4.84 -23.65 3.56
C ASP A 61 -5.38 -22.43 2.81
N ASP A 62 -5.46 -22.50 1.48
CA ASP A 62 -5.96 -21.41 0.63
C ASP A 62 -7.36 -20.96 1.06
N ALA A 63 -8.25 -21.87 1.44
CA ALA A 63 -9.62 -21.55 1.87
C ALA A 63 -9.65 -20.79 3.20
N ASP A 64 -8.80 -21.20 4.15
CA ASP A 64 -8.67 -20.54 5.45
C ASP A 64 -8.05 -19.15 5.30
N TYR A 65 -7.01 -19.03 4.46
CA TYR A 65 -6.38 -17.75 4.15
C TYR A 65 -7.36 -16.77 3.50
N VAL A 66 -8.14 -17.23 2.51
CA VAL A 66 -9.19 -16.42 1.87
C VAL A 66 -10.26 -16.01 2.88
N THR A 67 -10.66 -16.91 3.77
CA THR A 67 -11.65 -16.62 4.82
C THR A 67 -11.12 -15.54 5.76
N ALA A 68 -9.87 -15.67 6.22
CA ALA A 68 -9.22 -14.67 7.07
C ALA A 68 -9.17 -13.28 6.40
N LEU A 69 -8.80 -13.20 5.12
CA LEU A 69 -8.79 -11.94 4.38
C LEU A 69 -10.18 -11.31 4.22
N LYS A 70 -11.22 -12.11 4.00
CA LYS A 70 -12.60 -11.63 3.92
C LYS A 70 -13.06 -11.03 5.25
N VAL A 71 -12.77 -11.72 6.36
CA VAL A 71 -13.09 -11.24 7.71
C VAL A 71 -12.32 -9.96 8.02
N LEU A 72 -11.01 -9.93 7.80
CA LEU A 72 -10.19 -8.73 8.00
C LEU A 72 -10.70 -7.56 7.14
N GLY A 73 -11.03 -7.80 5.87
CA GLY A 73 -11.60 -6.77 5.00
C GLY A 73 -12.95 -6.24 5.52
N GLN A 74 -13.78 -7.08 6.13
CA GLN A 74 -15.01 -6.63 6.78
C GLN A 74 -14.73 -5.84 8.05
N MET A 75 -13.79 -6.28 8.89
CA MET A 75 -13.40 -5.53 10.10
C MET A 75 -12.93 -4.12 9.74
N ILE A 76 -12.12 -3.98 8.67
CA ILE A 76 -11.66 -2.65 8.25
C ILE A 76 -12.80 -1.79 7.71
N ARG A 77 -13.75 -2.37 6.96
CA ARG A 77 -14.97 -1.63 6.55
C ARG A 77 -15.75 -1.13 7.77
N ASN A 78 -15.98 -1.99 8.75
CA ASN A 78 -16.70 -1.64 9.97
C ASN A 78 -16.03 -0.47 10.71
N THR A 79 -14.69 -0.43 10.77
CA THR A 79 -13.97 0.67 11.44
C THR A 79 -13.86 1.93 10.58
N GLY A 80 -13.84 1.79 9.25
CA GLY A 80 -13.70 2.92 8.32
C GLY A 80 -15.00 3.69 8.05
N GLU A 81 -16.16 3.08 8.30
CA GLU A 81 -17.47 3.77 8.23
C GLU A 81 -17.77 4.63 9.47
N HIS A 82 -17.00 4.46 10.56
CA HIS A 82 -17.13 5.19 11.83
C HIS A 82 -16.13 6.35 12.00
N SER A 83 -15.69 6.99 10.91
CA SER A 83 -15.00 8.28 10.99
C SER A 83 -16.03 9.41 10.84
N VAL A 84 -16.64 9.81 11.97
CA VAL A 84 -17.47 11.01 12.14
C VAL A 84 -16.57 12.22 12.37
#